data_AF-A0A542SKU2-F1
#
_entry.id   AF-A0A542SKU2-F1
#
_cell.length_a   1.000
_cell.length_b   1.000
_cell.length_c   1.000
_cell.angle_alpha   90.00
_cell.angle_beta   90.00
_cell.angle_gamma   90.00
#
_symmetry.space_group_name_H-M   'P 1'
#
loop_
_entity.id
_entity.type
_entity.pdbx_description
1 polymer ?
#
loop_
_entity_poly.entity_id
_entity_poly.type
_entity_poly.pdbx_seq_one_letter_code
_entity_poly.pdbx_strand_id
1 'polypeptide(L)' 'MERTIQVNGEDYHFESTYDGDSQYNVQVRCGKKVVSSFKISAGSENEVFEAARAHFSADKELGNLNG' A
#
# COMPACT_ATOMS: atom_id res chain seq x y z
N MET A 1 -11.27 1.52 -0.84
CA MET A 1 -11.16 1.06 -2.23
C MET A 1 -10.02 0.07 -2.32
N GLU A 2 -10.08 -0.88 -3.23
CA GLU A 2 -9.05 -1.91 -3.39
C GLU A 2 -8.49 -1.88 -4.81
N ARG A 3 -7.17 -2.02 -4.95
CA ARG A 3 -6.50 -1.98 -6.24
C ARG A 3 -5.35 -2.97 -6.25
N THR A 4 -5.35 -3.87 -7.22
CA THR A 4 -4.22 -4.78 -7.45
C THR A 4 -3.13 -4.03 -8.21
N ILE A 5 -1.92 -4.03 -7.66
CA ILE A 5 -0.73 -3.43 -8.25
C ILE A 5 0.36 -4.50 -8.30
N GLN A 6 0.96 -4.67 -9.48
CA GLN A 6 2.10 -5.57 -9.64
C GLN A 6 3.38 -4.86 -9.20
N VAL A 7 4.11 -5.44 -8.25
CA VAL A 7 5.37 -4.89 -7.70
C VAL A 7 6.44 -5.98 -7.76
N ASN A 8 7.53 -5.73 -8.49
CA ASN A 8 8.61 -6.72 -8.66
C ASN A 8 8.11 -8.09 -9.18
N GLY A 9 7.13 -8.08 -10.09
CA GLY A 9 6.58 -9.31 -10.69
C GLY A 9 5.56 -10.09 -9.84
N GLU A 10 5.25 -9.62 -8.64
CA GLU A 10 4.20 -10.20 -7.78
C GLU A 10 2.97 -9.27 -7.72
N ASP A 11 1.78 -9.84 -7.71
CA ASP A 11 0.52 -9.12 -7.59
C ASP A 11 0.20 -8.83 -6.11
N TYR A 12 0.12 -7.55 -5.77
CA TYR A 12 -0.25 -7.11 -4.44
C TYR A 12 -1.57 -6.38 -4.45
N HIS A 13 -2.38 -6.69 -3.45
CA HIS A 13 -3.66 -6.07 -3.24
C HIS A 13 -3.51 -4.88 -2.29
N PHE A 14 -3.71 -3.67 -2.78
CA PHE A 14 -3.67 -2.44 -1.99
C PHE A 14 -5.09 -2.04 -1.63
N GLU A 15 -5.43 -2.11 -0.36
CA GLU A 15 -6.69 -1.62 0.19
C GLU A 15 -6.46 -0.29 0.88
N SER A 16 -7.03 0.78 0.34
CA SER A 16 -7.09 2.08 0.99
C SER A 16 -8.42 2.26 1.71
N THR A 17 -8.36 2.64 2.98
CA THR A 17 -9.53 2.99 3.79
C THR A 17 -9.33 4.39 4.33
N TYR A 18 -10.30 5.27 4.12
CA TYR A 18 -10.24 6.62 4.68
C TYR A 18 -10.47 6.55 6.19
N ASP A 19 -9.46 6.94 6.98
CA ASP A 19 -9.45 6.87 8.44
C ASP A 19 -10.01 8.17 9.07
N GLY A 20 -10.25 9.21 8.26
CA GLY A 20 -10.56 10.58 8.71
C GLY A 20 -9.30 11.45 8.76
N ASP A 21 -9.44 12.76 8.99
CA ASP A 21 -8.31 13.69 9.16
C ASP A 21 -7.36 13.75 7.94
N SER A 22 -7.90 13.58 6.72
CA SER A 22 -7.09 13.50 5.48
C SER A 22 -6.04 12.38 5.50
N GLN A 23 -6.28 11.34 6.30
CA GLN A 23 -5.43 10.16 6.41
C GLN A 23 -6.13 8.94 5.82
N TYR A 24 -5.36 8.15 5.10
CA TYR A 24 -5.78 6.90 4.49
C TYR A 24 -4.92 5.78 5.04
N ASN A 25 -5.57 4.78 5.60
CA ASN A 25 -4.93 3.54 5.98
C ASN A 25 -4.82 2.64 4.76
N VAL A 26 -3.60 2.31 4.37
CA VAL A 26 -3.30 1.44 3.24
C VAL A 26 -2.81 0.10 3.76
N GLN A 27 -3.49 -0.97 3.38
CA GLN A 27 -3.08 -2.34 3.65
C GLN A 27 -2.66 -3.01 2.35
N VAL A 28 -1.46 -3.59 2.36
CA VAL A 28 -0.92 -4.35 1.24
C VAL A 28 -1.00 -5.83 1.56
N ARG A 29 -1.70 -6.58 0.73
CA ARG A 29 -1.91 -8.02 0.88
C ARG A 29 -1.28 -8.77 -0.30
N CYS A 30 -0.61 -9.88 -0.02
CA CYS A 30 -0.19 -10.85 -1.02
C CYS A 30 -1.06 -12.10 -0.86
N GLY A 31 -1.98 -12.33 -1.80
CA GLY A 31 -2.99 -13.38 -1.68
C GLY A 31 -3.86 -13.22 -0.43
N LYS A 32 -3.72 -14.12 0.55
CA LYS A 32 -4.47 -14.09 1.82
C LYS A 32 -3.68 -13.48 2.99
N LYS A 33 -2.41 -13.14 2.82
CA LYS A 33 -1.53 -12.62 3.88
C LYS A 33 -1.38 -11.11 3.73
N VAL A 34 -1.56 -10.36 4.82
CA VAL A 34 -1.16 -8.96 4.89
C VAL A 34 0.35 -8.91 4.99
N VAL A 35 1.02 -8.29 4.02
CA VAL A 35 2.49 -8.18 3.96
C VAL A 35 2.98 -6.82 4.45
N SER A 36 2.15 -5.79 4.36
CA SER A 36 2.48 -4.46 4.87
C SER A 36 1.20 -3.67 5.17
N SER A 37 1.28 -2.71 6.08
CA SER A 37 0.19 -1.77 6.35
C SER A 37 0.76 -0.46 6.89
N PHE A 38 0.32 0.66 6.34
CA PHE A 38 0.82 1.99 6.70
C PHE A 38 -0.25 3.05 6.49
N LYS A 39 -0.10 4.19 7.17
CA LYS A 39 -0.99 5.34 7.03
C LYS A 39 -0.35 6.38 6.11
N ILE A 40 -1.12 6.92 5.19
CA ILE A 40 -0.70 7.99 4.28
C ILE A 40 -1.64 9.17 4.46
N SER A 41 -1.08 10.32 4.78
CA SER A 41 -1.79 11.60 4.76
C SER A 41 -1.81 12.12 3.33
N ALA A 42 -2.99 12.23 2.73
CA ALA A 42 -3.17 12.78 1.39
C ALA A 42 -4.51 13.47 1.25
N GLY A 43 -4.58 14.46 0.35
CA GLY A 43 -5.83 15.15 0.04
C GLY A 43 -6.72 14.36 -0.93
N SER A 44 -6.14 13.43 -1.68
CA SER A 44 -6.84 12.64 -2.70
C SER A 44 -6.38 11.19 -2.72
N GLU A 45 -7.30 10.28 -3.03
CA GLU A 45 -7.05 8.85 -3.12
C GLU A 45 -5.94 8.49 -4.13
N ASN A 46 -5.83 9.24 -5.23
CA ASN A 46 -4.79 8.99 -6.23
C ASN A 46 -3.38 9.18 -5.65
N GLU A 47 -3.17 10.23 -4.86
CA GLU A 47 -1.90 10.50 -4.18
C GLU A 47 -1.58 9.39 -3.15
N VAL A 48 -2.61 8.87 -2.47
CA VAL A 48 -2.45 7.75 -1.53
C VAL A 48 -1.88 6.53 -2.23
N PHE A 49 -2.45 6.13 -3.37
CA PHE A 49 -2.01 4.94 -4.09
C PHE A 49 -0.62 5.13 -4.71
N GLU A 50 -0.30 6.32 -5.21
CA GLU A 50 1.04 6.63 -5.74
C GLU A 50 2.09 6.57 -4.63
N ALA A 51 1.83 7.23 -3.49
CA ALA A 51 2.71 7.20 -2.33
C ALA A 51 2.82 5.79 -1.73
N ALA A 52 1.72 5.06 -1.63
CA ALA A 52 1.70 3.68 -1.14
C ALA A 52 2.54 2.75 -1.99
N ARG A 53 2.40 2.84 -3.31
CA ARG A 53 3.17 2.03 -4.25
C ARG A 53 4.65 2.36 -4.16
N ALA A 54 5.02 3.63 -4.13
CA ALA A 54 6.41 4.05 -4.02
C ALA A 54 7.04 3.59 -2.70
N HIS A 55 6.32 3.78 -1.59
CA HIS A 55 6.77 3.36 -0.26
C HIS A 55 6.92 1.84 -0.18
N PHE A 56 5.92 1.09 -0.66
CA PHE A 56 5.95 -0.36 -0.66
C PHE A 56 7.02 -0.94 -1.60
N SER A 57 7.22 -0.35 -2.79
CA SER A 57 8.30 -0.77 -3.70
C SER A 57 9.67 -0.58 -3.04
N ALA A 58 9.91 0.58 -2.44
CA ALA A 58 11.16 0.85 -1.75
C ALA A 58 11.38 -0.11 -0.56
N ASP A 59 10.35 -0.37 0.24
CA ASP A 59 10.41 -1.31 1.37
C ASP A 59 10.67 -2.75 0.90
N LYS A 60 10.11 -3.15 -0.25
CA LYS A 60 10.39 -4.42 -0.92
C LYS A 60 11.83 -4.53 -1.39
N GLU A 61 12.32 -3.50 -2.07
CA GLU A 61 13.69 -3.45 -2.60
C GLU A 61 14.74 -3.42 -1.48
N LEU A 62 14.41 -2.81 -0.34
CA LEU A 62 15.25 -2.81 0.86
C LEU A 62 15.16 -4.11 1.67
N GLY A 63 14.30 -5.06 1.29
CA GLY A 63 14.11 -6.32 2.01
C GLY A 63 13.43 -6.15 3.37
N ASN A 64 12.71 -5.04 3.56
CA ASN A 64 12.09 -4.64 4.82
C ASN A 64 10.61 -5.11 4.91
N LEU A 65 10.11 -5.73 3.85
CA LEU A 65 8.87 -6.50 3.90
C LEU A 65 9.05 -7.73 4.80
N ASN A 66 8.19 -7.82 5.81
CA ASN A 66 8.11 -8.99 6.69
C ASN A 66 7.45 -10.16 5.93
N GLY A 67 8.24 -10.81 5.05
CA GLY A 67 7.89 -11.99 4.27
C GLY A 67 8.12 -13.27 5.02
#